data_AF-A0A942L8R5-F1
#
_entry.id   AF-A0A942L8R5-F1
#
_cell.length_a   1.000
_cell.length_b   1.000
_cell.length_c   1.000
_cell.angle_alpha   90.00
_cell.angle_beta   90.00
_cell.angle_gamma   90.00
#
_symmetry.space_group_name_H-M   'P 1'
#
loop_
_entity.id
_entity.type
_entity.pdbx_description
1 polymer ?
#
loop_
_entity_poly.entity_id
_entity_poly.type
_entity_poly.pdbx_seq_one_letter_code
_entity_poly.pdbx_strand_id
1 'polypeptide(L)'
;MKYEILYQGAFPIVKVNLQSGEIMKAESDAMVAMSNTIDVEGKLEGGLLGGIGRMLAGEKFFFQTLRASRGPGEVLLAPSI
;
A
#
# COMPACT_ATOMS: atom_id res chain seq x y z
N MET A 1 -1.29 13.05 -6.44
CA MET A 1 -0.78 11.70 -6.70
C MET A 1 -0.82 11.41 -8.19
N LYS A 2 0.24 10.82 -8.75
CA LYS A 2 0.30 10.34 -10.14
C LYS A 2 0.71 8.87 -10.14
N TYR A 3 0.23 8.09 -11.12
CA TYR A 3 0.64 6.70 -11.27
C TYR A 3 0.96 6.35 -12.73
N GLU A 4 1.74 5.31 -12.91
CA GLU A 4 1.97 4.66 -14.20
C GLU A 4 1.98 3.13 -14.04
N ILE A 5 1.57 2.42 -15.10
CA ILE A 5 1.63 0.95 -15.16
C ILE A 5 2.87 0.57 -15.98
N LEU A 6 3.84 -0.02 -15.29
CA LEU A 6 5.05 -0.59 -15.86
C LEU A 6 4.82 -2.05 -16.25
N TYR A 7 5.62 -2.55 -17.20
CA TYR A 7 5.67 -3.97 -17.59
C TYR A 7 4.29 -4.57 -17.91
N GLN A 8 3.50 -3.87 -18.73
CA GLN A 8 2.16 -4.32 -19.14
C GLN A 8 2.20 -5.75 -19.71
N GLY A 9 1.26 -6.59 -19.28
CA GLY A 9 1.22 -8.02 -19.63
C GLY A 9 0.99 -8.89 -18.40
N ALA A 10 1.77 -9.96 -18.26
CA ALA A 10 1.58 -10.97 -17.23
C ALA A 10 1.93 -10.50 -15.80
N PHE A 11 2.88 -9.57 -15.64
CA PHE A 11 3.38 -9.11 -14.33
C PHE A 11 3.45 -7.58 -14.25
N PRO A 12 2.30 -6.89 -14.29
CA PRO A 12 2.28 -5.44 -14.25
C PRO A 12 2.72 -4.93 -12.88
N ILE A 13 3.44 -3.80 -12.88
CA ILE A 13 3.79 -3.05 -11.67
C ILE A 13 3.11 -1.69 -11.74
N VAL A 14 2.41 -1.30 -10.69
CA VAL A 14 1.91 0.07 -10.54
C VAL A 14 2.95 0.88 -9.79
N LYS A 15 3.48 1.90 -10.46
CA LYS A 15 4.38 2.88 -9.87
C LYS A 15 3.59 4.13 -9.50
N VAL A 16 3.56 4.47 -8.21
CA VAL A 16 2.85 5.64 -7.68
C VAL A 16 3.85 6.67 -7.20
N ASN A 17 3.68 7.91 -7.66
CA ASN A 17 4.43 9.07 -7.20
C ASN A 17 3.57 9.87 -6.22
N LEU A 18 4.04 9.95 -4.98
CA LEU A 18 3.46 10.74 -3.90
C LEU A 18 4.23 12.05 -3.75
N GLN A 19 3.49 13.16 -3.71
CA GLN A 19 4.04 14.44 -3.28
C GLN A 19 4.15 14.47 -1.74
N SER A 20 4.98 15.35 -1.20
CA SER A 20 5.14 15.50 0.25
C SER A 20 3.79 15.70 0.94
N GLY A 21 3.52 14.90 1.97
CA GLY A 21 2.27 14.90 2.72
C GLY A 21 1.14 14.06 2.12
N GLU A 22 1.26 13.57 0.88
CA GLU A 22 0.26 12.67 0.29
C GLU A 22 0.25 11.31 0.99
N ILE A 23 -0.95 10.72 1.02
CA ILE A 23 -1.24 9.45 1.68
C ILE A 23 -2.00 8.57 0.69
N MET A 24 -1.67 7.29 0.67
CA MET A 24 -2.44 6.27 -0.03
C MET A 24 -2.64 5.03 0.83
N LYS A 25 -3.69 4.27 0.53
CA LYS A 25 -3.85 2.91 1.03
C LYS A 25 -3.48 1.92 -0.07
N ALA A 26 -2.80 0.86 0.31
CA ALA A 26 -2.52 -0.28 -0.55
C ALA A 26 -2.86 -1.56 0.20
N GLU A 27 -3.11 -2.65 -0.53
CA GLU A 27 -3.18 -3.98 0.08
C GLU A 27 -1.83 -4.31 0.73
N SER A 28 -1.83 -4.93 1.91
CA SER A 28 -0.63 -5.14 2.72
C SER A 28 0.46 -5.94 1.98
N ASP A 29 0.09 -6.88 1.13
CA ASP A 29 1.04 -7.75 0.41
C ASP A 29 1.36 -7.27 -1.01
N ALA A 30 0.78 -6.13 -1.44
CA ALA A 30 0.99 -5.62 -2.79
C ALA A 30 2.30 -4.82 -2.96
N MET A 31 2.93 -4.35 -1.88
CA MET A 31 4.08 -3.45 -2.00
C MET A 31 5.39 -4.20 -2.30
N VAL A 32 6.04 -3.80 -3.39
CA VAL A 32 7.33 -4.35 -3.85
C VAL A 32 8.50 -3.53 -3.34
N ALA A 33 8.41 -2.21 -3.45
CA ALA A 33 9.47 -1.28 -3.04
C ALA A 33 8.91 0.11 -2.73
N MET A 34 9.68 0.91 -1.99
CA MET A 34 9.35 2.31 -1.72
C MET A 34 10.61 3.17 -1.59
N SER A 35 10.45 4.47 -1.79
CA SER A 35 11.47 5.47 -1.44
C SER A 35 11.63 5.59 0.09
N ASN A 36 12.82 5.97 0.55
CA ASN A 36 13.11 6.18 1.99
C ASN A 36 12.30 7.33 2.62
N THR A 37 11.66 8.17 1.81
CA THR A 37 10.78 9.26 2.24
C THR A 37 9.37 8.79 2.61
N ILE A 38 9.02 7.54 2.30
CA ILE A 38 7.71 6.94 2.56
C ILE A 38 7.72 6.24 3.93
N ASP A 39 6.70 6.52 4.73
CA ASP A 39 6.33 5.76 5.92
C ASP A 39 5.26 4.74 5.62
N VAL A 40 5.35 3.59 6.29
CA VAL A 40 4.38 2.51 6.23
C VAL A 40 3.73 2.36 7.61
N GLU A 41 2.42 2.57 7.67
CA GLU A 41 1.61 2.29 8.84
C GLU A 41 0.69 1.10 8.54
N GLY A 42 0.97 -0.06 9.14
CA GLY A 42 0.04 -1.19 9.15
C GLY A 42 -1.09 -0.89 10.14
N LYS A 43 -2.30 -0.59 9.64
CA LYS A 43 -3.48 -0.43 10.48
C LYS A 43 -4.44 -1.57 10.22
N LEU A 44 -4.69 -2.37 11.25
CA LEU A 44 -5.93 -3.14 11.34
C LEU A 44 -7.06 -2.12 11.46
N GLU A 45 -7.80 -1.89 10.38
CA GLU A 45 -9.03 -1.11 10.48
C GLU A 45 -9.92 -1.72 11.58
N GLY A 46 -10.53 -0.89 12.44
CA GLY A 46 -11.35 -1.39 13.56
C GLY A 46 -10.56 -1.89 14.79
N GLY A 47 -9.25 -1.70 14.84
CA GLY A 47 -8.40 -2.11 15.99
C GLY A 47 -8.22 -3.63 16.09
N LEU A 48 -7.56 -4.10 17.15
CA LEU A 48 -7.22 -5.52 17.33
C LEU A 48 -8.47 -6.43 17.34
N LEU A 49 -9.56 -5.98 17.99
CA LEU A 49 -10.81 -6.74 18.06
C LEU A 49 -11.56 -6.76 16.72
N GLY A 50 -11.62 -5.64 16.00
CA GLY A 50 -12.22 -5.58 14.67
C GLY A 50 -11.41 -6.35 13.61
N GLY A 51 -10.09 -6.39 13.76
CA GLY A 51 -9.19 -7.21 12.94
C GLY A 51 -9.39 -8.70 13.16
N ILE A 52 -9.50 -9.15 14.42
CA ILE A 52 -9.80 -10.56 14.75
C ILE A 52 -11.18 -10.96 14.22
N GLY A 53 -12.21 -10.12 14.41
CA GLY A 53 -13.56 -10.42 13.90
C GLY A 53 -13.60 -10.65 12.38
N ARG A 54 -12.86 -9.86 11.60
CA ARG A 54 -12.75 -10.05 10.14
C ARG A 54 -11.91 -11.24 9.73
N MET A 55 -10.82 -11.51 10.46
CA MET A 55 -10.05 -12.73 10.26
C MET A 55 -10.90 -13.98 10.47
N LEU A 56 -11.78 -13.98 11.48
CA LEU A 56 -12.75 -15.05 11.74
C LEU A 56 -13.89 -15.09 10.71
N ALA A 57 -14.27 -13.94 10.14
CA ALA A 57 -15.22 -13.86 9.02
C ALA A 57 -14.61 -14.28 7.66
N GLY A 58 -13.30 -14.58 7.62
CA GLY A 58 -12.61 -15.04 6.41
C GLY A 58 -12.20 -13.92 5.44
N GLU A 59 -12.32 -12.65 5.83
CA GLU A 59 -11.90 -11.52 5.00
C GLU A 59 -10.38 -11.34 5.08
N LYS A 60 -9.68 -11.62 3.97
CA LYS A 60 -8.20 -11.53 3.87
C LYS A 60 -7.67 -10.11 3.60
N PHE A 61 -8.54 -9.10 3.50
CA PHE A 61 -8.14 -7.77 3.07
C PHE A 61 -7.52 -6.97 4.21
N PHE A 62 -6.20 -7.05 4.33
CA PHE A 62 -5.40 -6.15 5.15
C PHE A 62 -4.90 -5.00 4.30
N PHE A 63 -5.04 -3.76 4.80
CA PHE A 63 -4.54 -2.56 4.15
C PHE A 63 -3.39 -1.95 4.93
N GLN A 64 -2.40 -1.45 4.21
CA GLN A 64 -1.34 -0.59 4.72
C GLN A 64 -1.58 0.85 4.29
N THR A 65 -1.22 1.80 5.13
CA THR A 65 -1.21 3.23 4.80
C THR A 65 0.21 3.65 4.49
N LEU A 66 0.42 4.21 3.30
CA LEU A 66 1.70 4.71 2.81
C LEU A 66 1.65 6.23 2.78
N ARG A 67 2.63 6.88 3.40
CA ARG A 67 2.67 8.35 3.54
C ARG A 67 4.02 8.93 3.18
N ALA A 68 4.02 9.95 2.32
CA ALA A 68 5.21 10.71 1.97
C ALA A 68 5.57 11.74 3.08
N SER A 69 6.08 11.26 4.21
CA SER A 69 6.29 12.10 5.42
C SER A 69 7.55 12.95 5.39
N ARG A 70 8.59 12.51 4.67
CA ARG A 70 9.92 13.17 4.64
C ARG A 70 10.23 13.88 3.32
N GLY A 71 9.23 14.01 2.44
CA GLY A 71 9.38 14.56 1.10
C GLY A 71 8.65 13.71 0.05
N PRO A 72 8.69 14.10 -1.24
CA PRO A 72 8.12 13.29 -2.31
C PRO A 72 8.79 11.92 -2.38
N GLY A 73 8.07 10.92 -2.91
CA GLY A 73 8.59 9.56 -3.01
C GLY A 73 7.77 8.68 -3.93
N GLU A 74 8.37 7.56 -4.28
CA GLU A 74 7.80 6.52 -5.12
C GLU A 74 7.41 5.28 -4.29
N VAL A 75 6.32 4.64 -4.70
CA VAL A 75 5.91 3.30 -4.24
C VAL A 75 5.68 2.42 -5.47
N LEU A 76 6.20 1.19 -5.44
CA LEU A 76 5.93 0.16 -6.44
C LEU A 76 5.01 -0.90 -5.84
N LEU A 77 3.92 -1.21 -6.57
CA LEU A 77 2.92 -2.19 -6.19
C LEU A 77 2.78 -3.27 -7.27
N ALA A 78 2.60 -4.53 -6.86
CA ALA A 78 2.26 -5.67 -7.71
C ALA A 78 0.95 -6.32 -7.22
N PRO A 79 0.21 -7.02 -8.09
CA PRO A 79 -0.90 -7.86 -7.65
C PRO A 79 -0.44 -8.88 -6.59
N SER A 80 -1.19 -9.00 -5.50
CA SER A 80 -1.04 -10.08 -4.52
C SER A 80 -1.46 -11.43 -5.14
N ILE A 81 -0.85 -12.51 -4.68
CA ILE A 81 -1.08 -13.90 -5.17
C ILE A 81 -2.25 -14.53 -4.44
#